data_AF-A0A364XTZ5-F1
#
_entry.id   AF-A0A364XTZ5-F1
#
_cell.length_a   1.000
_cell.length_b   1.000
_cell.length_c   1.000
_cell.angle_alpha   90.00
_cell.angle_beta   90.00
_cell.angle_gamma   90.00
#
_symmetry.space_group_name_H-M   'P 1'
#
loop_
_entity.id
_entity.type
_entity.pdbx_description
1 polymer ?
#
loop_
_entity_poly.entity_id
_entity_poly.type
_entity_poly.pdbx_seq_one_letter_code
_entity_poly.pdbx_strand_id
1 'polypeptide(L)'
;MLLVSSALTASANTNNGVGKVTLGNKSMFLKWKVVNGDIDFTSAVAKKNLRSQIKSFLGIPADVGVDAHHILSLGKCDHPVVLAAAKNGYHPNLPESIIGLEHYDEALQVGLHQNHPAYDKFIEFRLDKFRDLGDLSPEACNDFIQKELIPQLKKEIFNAKNSALKNLNAYFEDVINPKFGIE
;
A
#
# COMPACT_ATOMS: atom_id res chain seq x y z
N MET A 1 50.54 23.88 -11.64
CA MET A 1 50.18 22.53 -12.12
C MET A 1 48.81 22.21 -11.55
N LEU A 2 47.74 22.40 -12.34
CA LEU A 2 46.36 22.11 -11.93
C LEU A 2 46.15 20.60 -11.90
N LEU A 3 45.69 20.06 -10.78
CA LEU A 3 45.09 18.72 -10.71
C LEU A 3 43.62 18.90 -10.35
N VAL A 4 42.78 18.78 -11.37
CA VAL A 4 41.34 18.60 -11.26
C VAL A 4 41.11 17.12 -10.93
N SER A 5 40.66 16.83 -9.70
CA SER A 5 40.19 15.50 -9.33
C SER A 5 38.68 15.43 -9.59
N SER A 6 38.32 14.63 -10.59
CA SER A 6 36.97 14.31 -11.05
C SER A 6 36.05 13.86 -9.92
N ALA A 7 34.90 14.53 -9.78
CA ALA A 7 33.76 14.01 -9.05
C ALA A 7 33.23 12.77 -9.80
N LEU A 8 33.30 11.62 -9.14
CA LEU A 8 32.66 10.39 -9.60
C LEU A 8 31.15 10.55 -9.39
N THR A 9 30.43 11.10 -10.37
CA THR A 9 28.96 11.05 -10.36
C THR A 9 28.54 9.62 -10.66
N ALA A 10 28.24 8.85 -9.60
CA ALA A 10 27.52 7.59 -9.71
C ALA A 10 26.14 7.88 -10.33
N SER A 11 25.98 7.55 -11.61
CA SER A 11 24.67 7.53 -12.26
C SER A 11 23.85 6.42 -11.60
N ALA A 12 22.86 6.80 -10.78
CA ALA A 12 21.87 5.84 -10.29
C ALA A 12 21.23 5.14 -11.49
N ASN A 13 21.35 3.81 -11.59
CA ASN A 13 20.68 3.03 -12.61
C ASN A 13 19.17 3.12 -12.36
N THR A 14 18.48 3.98 -13.11
CA THR A 14 17.03 4.14 -13.04
C THR A 14 16.36 3.57 -14.27
N ASN A 15 15.52 2.55 -14.09
CA ASN A 15 14.69 1.97 -15.15
C ASN A 15 13.21 2.00 -14.71
N ASN A 16 12.29 2.21 -15.65
CA ASN A 16 10.85 2.17 -15.37
C ASN A 16 10.30 0.79 -15.74
N GLY A 17 9.42 0.24 -14.90
CA GLY A 17 8.71 -1.00 -15.16
C GLY A 17 7.21 -0.78 -15.28
N VAL A 18 6.57 -1.53 -16.18
CA VAL A 18 5.12 -1.51 -16.38
C VAL A 18 4.62 -2.94 -16.55
N GLY A 19 3.64 -3.32 -15.72
CA GLY A 19 2.81 -4.51 -15.86
C GLY A 19 1.36 -4.11 -16.14
N LYS A 20 0.53 -5.08 -16.55
CA LYS A 20 -0.90 -4.87 -16.78
C LYS A 20 -1.70 -5.98 -16.11
N VAL A 21 -2.75 -5.60 -15.38
CA VAL A 21 -3.75 -6.51 -14.82
C VAL A 21 -5.11 -6.26 -15.48
N THR A 22 -5.91 -7.32 -15.61
CA THR A 22 -7.21 -7.29 -16.29
C THR A 22 -8.28 -8.00 -15.45
N LEU A 23 -9.47 -7.41 -15.41
CA LEU A 23 -10.67 -8.00 -14.79
C LEU A 23 -11.85 -7.79 -15.76
N GLY A 24 -12.24 -8.85 -16.47
CA GLY A 24 -13.19 -8.74 -17.57
C GLY A 24 -12.67 -7.78 -18.64
N ASN A 25 -13.46 -6.75 -18.99
CA ASN A 25 -13.09 -5.69 -19.93
C ASN A 25 -12.30 -4.52 -19.29
N LYS A 26 -12.07 -4.56 -17.98
CA LYS A 26 -11.34 -3.51 -17.25
C LYS A 26 -9.87 -3.84 -17.15
N SER A 27 -9.01 -2.82 -17.14
CA SER A 27 -7.57 -3.02 -16.96
C SER A 27 -6.91 -1.87 -16.22
N MET A 28 -5.78 -2.17 -15.58
CA MET A 28 -4.94 -1.20 -14.88
C MET A 28 -3.48 -1.52 -15.13
N PHE A 29 -2.65 -0.48 -15.21
CA PHE A 29 -1.21 -0.63 -15.27
C PHE A 29 -0.58 -0.62 -13.87
N LEU A 30 0.23 -1.63 -13.60
CA LEU A 30 1.14 -1.71 -12.47
C LEU A 30 2.42 -0.97 -12.87
N LYS A 31 2.77 0.14 -12.23
CA LYS A 31 3.92 0.97 -12.61
C LYS A 31 4.86 1.12 -11.45
N TRP A 32 6.15 0.96 -11.72
CA TRP A 32 7.20 1.16 -10.73
C TRP A 32 8.44 1.76 -11.37
N LYS A 33 9.29 2.35 -10.53
CA LYS A 33 10.64 2.78 -10.90
C LYS A 33 11.64 1.90 -10.16
N VAL A 34 12.69 1.46 -10.81
CA VAL A 34 13.83 0.82 -10.15
C VAL A 34 14.86 1.89 -9.83
N VAL A 35 15.30 1.95 -8.58
CA VAL A 35 16.33 2.88 -8.10
C VAL A 35 17.35 2.05 -7.32
N ASN A 36 18.60 2.02 -7.79
CA ASN A 36 19.68 1.26 -7.14
C ASN A 36 19.36 -0.22 -6.86
N GLY A 37 18.55 -0.84 -7.73
CA GLY A 37 18.14 -2.25 -7.60
C GLY A 37 16.87 -2.49 -6.78
N ASP A 38 16.33 -1.46 -6.12
CA ASP A 38 15.07 -1.53 -5.37
C ASP A 38 13.90 -0.91 -6.13
N ILE A 39 12.70 -1.34 -5.79
CA ILE A 39 11.45 -0.96 -6.46
C ILE A 39 10.82 0.22 -5.71
N ASP A 40 10.73 1.37 -6.38
CA ASP A 40 10.05 2.58 -5.92
C ASP A 40 8.64 2.66 -6.51
N PHE A 41 7.65 2.41 -5.65
CA PHE A 41 6.22 2.54 -5.95
C PHE A 41 5.70 3.98 -5.76
N THR A 42 6.53 4.89 -5.29
CA THR A 42 6.12 6.24 -4.88
C THR A 42 6.56 7.35 -5.84
N SER A 43 7.44 7.04 -6.80
CA SER A 43 7.85 7.96 -7.87
C SER A 43 6.66 8.59 -8.61
N ALA A 44 6.89 9.78 -9.19
CA ALA A 44 5.89 10.45 -10.04
C ALA A 44 5.41 9.55 -11.20
N VAL A 45 6.29 8.70 -11.72
CA VAL A 45 5.95 7.72 -12.77
C VAL A 45 5.00 6.64 -12.22
N ALA A 46 5.30 6.08 -11.05
CA ALA A 46 4.48 5.06 -10.40
C ALA A 46 3.09 5.60 -10.00
N LYS A 47 3.02 6.84 -9.50
CA LYS A 47 1.77 7.48 -9.07
C LYS A 47 0.93 8.07 -10.21
N LYS A 48 1.46 8.16 -11.44
CA LYS A 48 0.77 8.81 -12.56
C LYS A 48 -0.59 8.17 -12.86
N ASN A 49 -1.65 8.95 -12.67
CA ASN A 49 -3.07 8.57 -12.84
C ASN A 49 -3.51 7.40 -11.96
N LEU A 50 -2.81 7.12 -10.86
CA LEU A 50 -3.02 5.93 -10.05
C LEU A 50 -4.46 5.82 -9.51
N ARG A 51 -4.94 6.86 -8.82
CA ARG A 51 -6.29 6.86 -8.24
C ARG A 51 -7.39 6.65 -9.28
N SER A 52 -7.27 7.31 -10.44
CA SER A 52 -8.23 7.18 -11.54
C SER A 52 -8.22 5.76 -12.14
N GLN A 53 -7.04 5.17 -12.32
CA GLN A 53 -6.92 3.78 -12.79
C GLN A 53 -7.57 2.80 -11.81
N ILE A 54 -7.34 2.97 -10.50
CA ILE A 54 -7.96 2.11 -9.48
C ILE A 54 -9.48 2.25 -9.50
N LYS A 55 -10.02 3.49 -9.50
CA LYS A 55 -11.48 3.71 -9.57
C LYS A 55 -12.08 3.06 -10.83
N SER A 56 -11.46 3.26 -11.99
CA SER A 56 -11.90 2.64 -13.25
C SER A 56 -11.85 1.11 -13.19
N PHE A 57 -10.77 0.53 -12.66
CA PHE A 57 -10.58 -0.91 -12.51
C PHE A 57 -11.63 -1.53 -11.56
N LEU A 58 -11.92 -0.87 -10.44
CA LEU A 58 -12.95 -1.29 -9.49
C LEU A 58 -14.37 -1.01 -10.01
N GLY A 59 -14.54 -0.22 -11.08
CA GLY A 59 -15.85 0.21 -11.57
C GLY A 59 -16.55 1.22 -10.69
N ILE A 60 -15.80 2.00 -9.93
CA ILE A 60 -16.31 3.07 -9.08
C ILE A 60 -16.57 4.30 -9.97
N PRO A 61 -17.82 4.78 -10.09
CA PRO A 61 -18.11 6.02 -10.82
C PRO A 61 -17.34 7.23 -10.26
N ALA A 62 -17.13 8.27 -11.08
CA ALA A 62 -16.40 9.46 -10.62
C ALA A 62 -17.13 10.23 -9.51
N ASP A 63 -18.47 10.20 -9.53
CA ASP A 63 -19.34 11.04 -8.69
C ASP A 63 -19.98 10.29 -7.51
N VAL A 64 -19.50 9.09 -7.20
CA VAL A 64 -19.85 8.43 -5.93
C VAL A 64 -18.80 8.81 -4.89
N GLY A 65 -19.23 9.12 -3.67
CA GLY A 65 -18.36 9.41 -2.51
C GLY A 65 -17.58 8.19 -2.04
N VAL A 66 -16.87 7.52 -2.95
CA VAL A 66 -16.05 6.34 -2.74
C VAL A 66 -14.65 6.63 -3.24
N ASP A 67 -13.69 6.45 -2.36
CA ASP A 67 -12.28 6.62 -2.61
C ASP A 67 -11.60 5.29 -2.94
N ALA A 68 -10.60 5.38 -3.81
CA ALA A 68 -9.67 4.29 -4.04
C ALA A 68 -8.73 4.20 -2.83
N HIS A 69 -8.69 3.04 -2.18
CA HIS A 69 -7.88 2.78 -1.02
C HIS A 69 -6.90 1.63 -1.28
N HIS A 70 -5.66 1.81 -0.82
CA HIS A 70 -4.64 0.78 -0.80
C HIS A 70 -4.70 0.04 0.53
N ILE A 71 -4.90 -1.28 0.50
CA ILE A 71 -5.01 -2.08 1.73
C ILE A 71 -3.70 -2.02 2.52
N LEU A 72 -2.56 -2.23 1.84
CA LEU A 72 -1.26 -1.87 2.42
C LEU A 72 -0.94 -0.43 2.00
N SER A 73 -0.83 0.46 2.99
CA SER A 73 -0.61 1.90 2.76
C SER A 73 0.64 2.15 1.91
N LEU A 74 0.52 3.05 0.92
CA LEU A 74 1.67 3.41 0.06
C LEU A 74 2.84 4.00 0.86
N GLY A 75 2.56 4.58 2.03
CA GLY A 75 3.59 5.08 2.95
C GLY A 75 4.39 3.98 3.67
N LYS A 76 4.10 2.71 3.38
CA LYS A 76 4.78 1.52 3.92
C LYS A 76 5.51 0.72 2.86
N CYS A 77 5.49 1.20 1.61
CA CYS A 77 6.06 0.48 0.48
C CYS A 77 7.60 0.50 0.42
N ASP A 78 8.25 1.33 1.23
CA ASP A 78 9.69 1.37 1.45
C ASP A 78 10.17 0.44 2.57
N HIS A 79 9.25 -0.21 3.30
CA HIS A 79 9.60 -1.17 4.33
C HIS A 79 10.35 -2.38 3.73
N PRO A 80 11.44 -2.89 4.33
CA PRO A 80 12.26 -3.97 3.77
C PRO A 80 11.49 -5.22 3.35
N VAL A 81 10.50 -5.63 4.14
CA VAL A 81 9.61 -6.77 3.83
C VAL A 81 8.82 -6.52 2.54
N VAL A 82 8.33 -5.30 2.32
CA VAL A 82 7.58 -4.95 1.11
C VAL A 82 8.49 -4.90 -0.11
N LEU A 83 9.69 -4.33 0.04
CA LEU A 83 10.70 -4.32 -1.01
C LEU A 83 11.15 -5.73 -1.40
N ALA A 84 11.32 -6.64 -0.44
CA ALA A 84 11.62 -8.04 -0.69
C ALA A 84 10.47 -8.75 -1.41
N ALA A 85 9.22 -8.58 -0.94
CA ALA A 85 8.04 -9.14 -1.60
C ALA A 85 7.88 -8.66 -3.05
N ALA A 86 8.22 -7.40 -3.33
CA ALA A 86 8.16 -6.83 -4.68
C ALA A 86 9.09 -7.56 -5.67
N LYS A 87 10.22 -8.09 -5.19
CA LYS A 87 11.14 -8.91 -6.00
C LYS A 87 10.55 -10.28 -6.37
N ASN A 88 9.46 -10.70 -5.71
CA ASN A 88 8.69 -11.89 -6.03
C ASN A 88 7.28 -11.57 -6.59
N GLY A 89 7.09 -10.38 -7.16
CA GLY A 89 5.88 -10.04 -7.93
C GLY A 89 4.79 -9.32 -7.14
N TYR A 90 5.00 -8.97 -5.87
CA TYR A 90 4.09 -8.07 -5.17
C TYR A 90 4.06 -6.67 -5.83
N HIS A 91 2.87 -6.08 -5.88
CA HIS A 91 2.70 -4.66 -6.20
C HIS A 91 1.51 -4.10 -5.40
N PRO A 92 1.59 -2.88 -4.82
CA PRO A 92 0.47 -2.30 -4.04
C PRO A 92 -0.81 -2.07 -4.84
N ASN A 93 -0.77 -2.21 -6.17
CA ASN A 93 -1.92 -2.01 -7.05
C ASN A 93 -2.44 -3.34 -7.60
N LEU A 94 -1.98 -4.48 -7.10
CA LEU A 94 -2.62 -5.75 -7.46
C LEU A 94 -4.10 -5.71 -7.05
N PRO A 95 -5.02 -6.40 -7.78
CA PRO A 95 -6.45 -6.39 -7.48
C PRO A 95 -6.78 -6.71 -6.02
N GLU A 96 -6.02 -7.60 -5.40
CA GLU A 96 -6.16 -7.99 -4.01
C GLU A 96 -5.64 -6.95 -3.02
N SER A 97 -4.84 -5.97 -3.46
CA SER A 97 -4.24 -4.91 -2.63
C SER A 97 -5.02 -3.60 -2.66
N ILE A 98 -6.13 -3.53 -3.41
CA ILE A 98 -6.95 -2.32 -3.56
C ILE A 98 -8.41 -2.58 -3.20
N ILE A 99 -9.09 -1.55 -2.70
CA ILE A 99 -10.51 -1.59 -2.38
C ILE A 99 -11.13 -0.20 -2.52
N GLY A 100 -12.43 -0.12 -2.80
CA GLY A 100 -13.20 1.12 -2.74
C GLY A 100 -13.78 1.30 -1.34
N LEU A 101 -13.52 2.43 -0.70
CA LEU A 101 -14.07 2.77 0.62
C LEU A 101 -14.87 4.05 0.53
N GLU A 102 -16.04 4.10 1.18
CA GLU A 102 -16.84 5.32 1.27
C GLU A 102 -16.03 6.42 1.96
N HIS A 103 -16.00 7.60 1.36
CA HIS A 103 -15.38 8.79 1.93
C HIS A 103 -16.05 9.12 3.27
N TYR A 104 -15.24 9.43 4.29
CA TYR A 104 -15.79 9.81 5.58
C TYR A 104 -16.30 11.25 5.57
N ASP A 105 -17.58 11.41 5.87
CA ASP A 105 -18.23 12.69 6.11
C ASP A 105 -18.26 12.96 7.63
N GLU A 106 -17.51 13.97 8.05
CA GLU A 106 -17.40 14.37 9.45
C GLU A 106 -18.70 14.95 10.01
N ALA A 107 -19.48 15.68 9.21
CA ALA A 107 -20.72 16.30 9.67
C ALA A 107 -21.82 15.27 9.92
N LEU A 108 -21.92 14.27 9.04
CA LEU A 108 -22.87 13.17 9.14
C LEU A 108 -22.34 12.03 10.02
N GLN A 109 -21.03 12.02 10.29
CA GLN A 109 -20.33 10.92 10.92
C GLN A 109 -20.68 9.64 10.16
N VAL A 110 -20.33 9.52 8.88
CA VAL A 110 -20.57 8.31 8.06
C VAL A 110 -19.44 8.12 7.06
N GLY A 111 -19.29 6.93 6.48
CA GLY A 111 -18.18 6.58 5.61
C GLY A 111 -17.08 5.84 6.37
N LEU A 112 -15.96 5.52 5.72
CA LEU A 112 -14.90 4.75 6.35
C LEU A 112 -13.51 5.34 6.11
N HIS A 113 -13.33 6.01 4.97
CA HIS A 113 -12.03 6.48 4.51
C HIS A 113 -11.79 7.95 4.85
N GLN A 114 -10.93 8.16 5.84
CA GLN A 114 -10.28 9.43 6.15
C GLN A 114 -8.80 9.18 6.45
N ASN A 115 -8.07 10.21 6.89
CA ASN A 115 -6.72 10.05 7.40
C ASN A 115 -6.68 8.96 8.49
N HIS A 116 -5.77 7.99 8.36
CA HIS A 116 -5.78 6.77 9.17
C HIS A 116 -4.38 6.42 9.76
N PRO A 117 -3.78 7.29 10.59
CA PRO A 117 -2.49 7.01 11.23
C PRO A 117 -2.49 5.76 12.14
N ALA A 118 -3.59 5.45 12.83
CA ALA A 118 -3.68 4.27 13.67
C ALA A 118 -3.65 2.97 12.85
N TYR A 119 -4.27 2.99 11.67
CA TYR A 119 -4.19 1.91 10.68
C TYR A 119 -2.76 1.73 10.16
N ASP A 120 -2.09 2.83 9.83
CA ASP A 120 -0.71 2.81 9.37
C ASP A 120 0.25 2.29 10.46
N LYS A 121 0.04 2.63 11.74
CA LYS A 121 0.79 2.08 12.87
C LYS A 121 0.64 0.56 12.97
N PHE A 122 -0.58 0.04 12.80
CA PHE A 122 -0.80 -1.40 12.81
C PHE A 122 -0.08 -2.12 11.67
N ILE A 123 -0.10 -1.55 10.47
CA ILE A 123 0.64 -2.12 9.33
C ILE A 123 2.14 -2.15 9.63
N GLU A 124 2.71 -1.05 10.13
CA GLU A 124 4.12 -0.98 10.52
C GLU A 124 4.46 -2.08 11.53
N PHE A 125 3.69 -2.17 12.62
CA PHE A 125 3.88 -3.18 13.65
C PHE A 125 3.89 -4.61 13.08
N ARG A 126 3.01 -4.91 12.11
CA ARG A 126 2.95 -6.23 11.48
C ARG A 126 4.15 -6.51 10.59
N LEU A 127 4.59 -5.52 9.84
CA LEU A 127 5.77 -5.60 8.99
C LEU A 127 7.05 -5.77 9.82
N ASP A 128 7.20 -4.98 10.88
CA ASP A 128 8.30 -5.06 11.86
C ASP A 128 8.34 -6.43 12.53
N LYS A 129 7.19 -6.89 13.04
CA LYS A 129 7.11 -8.19 13.71
C LYS A 129 7.48 -9.35 12.79
N PHE A 130 7.07 -9.32 11.52
CA PHE A 130 7.51 -10.34 10.57
C PHE A 130 9.01 -10.27 10.31
N ARG A 131 9.54 -9.05 10.09
CA ARG A 131 10.98 -8.82 9.87
C ARG A 131 11.83 -9.38 11.01
N ASP A 132 11.41 -9.14 12.24
CA ASP A 132 12.18 -9.51 13.42
C ASP A 132 12.10 -11.01 13.75
N LEU A 133 11.11 -11.73 13.20
CA LEU A 133 10.85 -13.13 13.52
C LEU A 133 11.42 -14.15 12.51
N GLY A 134 11.83 -13.78 11.29
CA GLY A 134 12.09 -14.84 10.32
C GLY A 134 12.67 -14.49 8.96
N ASP A 135 12.31 -15.36 8.00
CA ASP A 135 12.87 -15.43 6.66
C ASP A 135 12.50 -14.21 5.81
N LEU A 136 13.51 -13.44 5.43
CA LEU A 136 13.40 -12.27 4.56
C LEU A 136 13.58 -12.61 3.08
N SER A 137 13.49 -13.88 2.70
CA SER A 137 13.45 -14.28 1.30
C SER A 137 12.28 -13.57 0.57
N PRO A 138 12.47 -13.18 -0.71
CA PRO A 138 11.40 -12.58 -1.50
C PRO A 138 10.11 -13.41 -1.51
N GLU A 139 10.23 -14.73 -1.50
CA GLU A 139 9.10 -15.66 -1.45
C GLU A 139 8.35 -15.57 -0.12
N ALA A 140 9.04 -15.73 1.01
CA ALA A 140 8.43 -15.66 2.33
C ALA A 140 7.78 -14.30 2.61
N CYS A 141 8.43 -13.20 2.20
CA CYS A 141 7.87 -11.86 2.36
C CYS A 141 6.61 -11.66 1.53
N ASN A 142 6.60 -12.17 0.29
CA ASN A 142 5.45 -12.08 -0.58
C ASN A 142 4.27 -12.93 -0.07
N ASP A 143 4.56 -14.13 0.42
CA ASP A 143 3.58 -15.01 1.04
C ASP A 143 2.97 -14.37 2.29
N PHE A 144 3.79 -13.81 3.18
CA PHE A 144 3.29 -13.07 4.34
C PHE A 144 2.37 -11.91 3.93
N ILE A 145 2.78 -11.07 2.98
CA ILE A 145 1.97 -9.93 2.56
C ILE A 145 0.65 -10.38 1.94
N GLN A 146 0.69 -11.30 0.97
CA GLN A 146 -0.48 -11.67 0.18
C GLN A 146 -1.41 -12.68 0.86
N LYS A 147 -0.86 -13.62 1.64
CA LYS A 147 -1.61 -14.73 2.26
C LYS A 147 -1.98 -14.45 3.72
N GLU A 148 -1.32 -13.52 4.40
CA GLU A 148 -1.59 -13.21 5.81
C GLU A 148 -2.00 -11.74 6.04
N LEU A 149 -1.12 -10.79 5.73
CA LEU A 149 -1.31 -9.38 6.10
C LEU A 149 -2.49 -8.74 5.36
N ILE A 150 -2.52 -8.81 4.02
CA ILE A 150 -3.63 -8.25 3.23
C ILE A 150 -4.98 -8.88 3.60
N PRO A 151 -5.10 -10.23 3.69
CA PRO A 151 -6.34 -10.85 4.14
C PRO A 151 -6.80 -10.38 5.52
N GLN A 152 -5.87 -10.21 6.47
CA GLN A 152 -6.21 -9.68 7.78
C GLN A 152 -6.68 -8.23 7.72
N LEU A 153 -5.97 -7.36 7.00
CA LEU A 153 -6.37 -5.97 6.85
C LEU A 153 -7.75 -5.84 6.20
N LYS A 154 -8.07 -6.66 5.19
CA LYS A 154 -9.42 -6.74 4.61
C LYS A 154 -10.48 -7.14 5.64
N LYS A 155 -10.18 -8.12 6.48
CA LYS A 155 -11.08 -8.56 7.56
C LYS A 155 -11.32 -7.41 8.55
N GLU A 156 -10.28 -6.70 8.96
CA GLU A 156 -10.43 -5.59 9.91
C GLU A 156 -11.11 -4.36 9.28
N ILE A 157 -10.88 -4.07 8.00
CA ILE A 157 -11.64 -3.04 7.25
C ILE A 157 -13.13 -3.41 7.24
N PHE A 158 -13.47 -4.69 6.99
CA PHE A 158 -14.85 -5.16 7.04
C PHE A 158 -15.44 -5.06 8.45
N ASN A 159 -14.67 -5.40 9.48
CA ASN A 159 -15.12 -5.25 10.87
C ASN A 159 -15.34 -3.77 11.23
N ALA A 160 -14.45 -2.86 10.80
CA ALA A 160 -14.59 -1.42 10.99
C ALA A 160 -15.90 -0.91 10.39
N LYS A 161 -16.19 -1.31 9.14
CA LYS A 161 -17.45 -0.97 8.45
C LYS A 161 -18.71 -1.38 9.22
N ASN A 162 -18.64 -2.50 9.95
CA ASN A 162 -19.77 -3.03 10.71
C ASN A 162 -19.72 -2.66 12.21
N SER A 163 -18.78 -1.81 12.61
CA SER A 163 -18.63 -1.36 13.99
C SER A 163 -19.40 -0.08 14.25
N ALA A 164 -19.58 0.26 15.53
CA ALA A 164 -20.10 1.58 15.91
C ALA A 164 -19.11 2.72 15.60
N LEU A 165 -17.83 2.39 15.36
CA LEU A 165 -16.79 3.34 15.00
C LEU A 165 -16.86 3.58 13.50
N LYS A 166 -17.25 4.81 13.16
CA LYS A 166 -17.66 5.15 11.80
C LYS A 166 -16.50 5.56 10.92
N ASN A 167 -15.27 5.17 11.23
CA ASN A 167 -14.12 5.40 10.36
C ASN A 167 -12.99 4.41 10.69
N LEU A 168 -12.12 4.18 9.69
CA LEU A 168 -11.04 3.21 9.80
C LEU A 168 -10.04 3.57 10.90
N ASN A 169 -9.72 4.85 11.08
CA ASN A 169 -8.73 5.28 12.06
C ASN A 169 -9.17 4.94 13.48
N ALA A 170 -10.35 5.40 13.88
CA ALA A 170 -10.91 5.19 15.21
C ALA A 170 -11.06 3.70 15.52
N TYR A 171 -11.49 2.91 14.54
CA TYR A 171 -11.55 1.45 14.71
C TYR A 171 -10.19 0.84 15.07
N PHE A 172 -9.13 1.24 14.37
CA PHE A 172 -7.81 0.73 14.68
C PHE A 172 -7.26 1.26 16.00
N GLU A 173 -7.49 2.54 16.30
CA GLU A 173 -7.06 3.20 17.54
C GLU A 173 -7.72 2.58 18.78
N ASP A 174 -9.04 2.39 18.77
CA ASP A 174 -9.80 2.00 19.96
C ASP A 174 -9.94 0.48 20.11
N VAL A 175 -9.88 -0.27 19.01
CA VAL A 175 -10.24 -1.71 19.01
C VAL A 175 -9.06 -2.60 18.65
N ILE A 176 -8.26 -2.25 17.65
CA ILE A 176 -7.20 -3.13 17.15
C ILE A 176 -5.90 -2.91 17.90
N ASN A 177 -5.36 -1.70 17.86
CA ASN A 177 -4.07 -1.34 18.44
C ASN A 177 -3.93 -1.76 19.93
N PRO A 178 -4.96 -1.58 20.79
CA PRO A 178 -4.89 -2.01 22.19
C PRO A 178 -4.72 -3.52 22.36
N LYS A 179 -5.26 -4.34 21.45
CA LYS A 179 -5.11 -5.81 21.50
C LYS A 179 -3.67 -6.27 21.23
N PHE A 180 -2.87 -5.42 20.60
CA PHE A 180 -1.48 -5.70 20.24
C PHE A 180 -0.48 -4.87 21.06
N GLY A 181 -0.95 -4.01 21.98
CA GLY A 181 -0.09 -3.11 22.75
C GLY A 181 0.56 -2.03 21.89
N ILE A 182 -0.12 -1.57 20.84
CA ILE A 182 0.35 -0.49 19.97
C ILE A 182 -0.19 0.84 20.54
N GLU A 183 0.71 1.76 20.86
CA GLU A 183 0.41 3.13 21.34
C GLU A 183 0.37 4.13 20.19
#